data_AF-A0A955BX87-F1
#
_entry.id   AF-A0A955BX87-F1
#
_cell.length_a   1.000
_cell.length_b   1.000
_cell.length_c   1.000
_cell.angle_alpha   90.00
_cell.angle_beta   90.00
_cell.angle_gamma   90.00
#
_symmetry.space_group_name_H-M   'P 1'
#
loop_
_entity.id
_entity.type
_entity.pdbx_description
1 polymer ?
#
loop_
_entity_poly.entity_id
_entity_poly.type
_entity_poly.pdbx_seq_one_letter_code
_entity_poly.pdbx_strand_id
1 'polypeptide(L)' 'ESLIKGMIFHGKQDILYESLDDARIEDDHDVLVQAKACGICGSDLRLYHDDFAGDAAKGSNWALAFPSATRR' A
#
# COMPACT_ATOMS: atom_id res chain seq x y z
N GLU A 1 17.79 1.93 -9.58
CA GLU A 1 16.34 1.81 -9.41
C GLU A 1 15.97 2.43 -8.08
N SER A 2 14.97 3.30 -8.05
CA SER A 2 14.49 3.89 -6.80
C SER A 2 13.33 3.05 -6.27
N LEU A 3 13.56 2.47 -5.10
CA LEU A 3 12.68 1.50 -4.45
C LEU A 3 12.11 2.13 -3.18
N ILE A 4 10.78 2.24 -3.11
CA ILE A 4 10.05 2.61 -1.88
C ILE A 4 9.66 1.34 -1.12
N LYS A 5 9.44 1.47 0.19
CA LYS A 5 8.96 0.35 1.01
C LYS A 5 7.57 0.57 1.53
N GLY A 6 6.77 -0.50 1.48
CA GLY A 6 5.38 -0.50 1.90
C GLY A 6 4.93 -1.85 2.43
N MET A 7 3.81 -1.83 3.13
CA MET A 7 3.06 -2.98 3.62
C MET A 7 2.00 -3.45 2.61
N ILE A 8 2.23 -4.57 1.94
CA ILE A 8 1.45 -5.04 0.79
C ILE A 8 0.55 -6.18 1.20
N PHE A 9 -0.71 -6.10 0.76
CA PHE A 9 -1.71 -7.12 1.00
C PHE A 9 -1.68 -8.14 -0.14
N HIS A 10 -1.39 -9.40 0.20
CA HIS A 10 -1.35 -10.52 -0.76
C HIS A 10 -2.60 -11.41 -0.67
N GLY A 11 -3.40 -11.23 0.37
CA GLY A 11 -4.64 -11.96 0.57
C GLY A 11 -5.04 -11.99 2.03
N LYS A 12 -6.09 -12.76 2.32
CA LYS A 12 -6.63 -12.91 3.66
C LYS A 12 -5.51 -13.28 4.64
N GLN A 13 -5.40 -12.46 5.68
CA GLN A 13 -4.40 -12.57 6.73
C GLN A 13 -2.93 -12.50 6.28
N ASP A 14 -2.67 -12.10 5.03
CA ASP A 14 -1.34 -12.08 4.43
C ASP A 14 -0.95 -10.66 4.01
N ILE A 15 -0.15 -10.03 4.86
CA ILE A 15 0.38 -8.69 4.68
C ILE A 15 1.89 -8.71 4.91
N LEU A 16 2.66 -8.29 3.91
CA LEU A 16 4.11 -8.35 3.91
C LEU A 16 4.73 -6.96 3.77
N TYR A 17 5.88 -6.74 4.38
CA TYR A 17 6.65 -5.50 4.19
C TYR A 17 7.68 -5.70 3.09
N GLU A 18 7.42 -5.15 1.91
CA GLU A 18 8.24 -5.34 0.71
C GLU A 18 8.60 -4.03 0.01
N SER A 19 9.45 -4.13 -1.01
CA SER A 19 9.90 -2.98 -1.80
C SER A 19 9.11 -2.92 -3.10
N LEU A 20 8.73 -1.71 -3.50
CA LEU A 20 7.98 -1.41 -4.70
C LEU A 20 8.72 -0.36 -5.52
N ASP A 21 8.34 -0.24 -6.78
CA ASP A 21 8.78 0.86 -7.63
C ASP A 21 8.29 2.20 -7.07
N ASP A 22 9.12 3.23 -7.23
CA ASP A 22 8.75 4.61 -6.88
C ASP A 22 7.43 5.04 -7.53
N ALA A 23 6.58 5.68 -6.73
CA ALA A 23 5.31 6.24 -7.18
C ALA A 23 5.53 7.31 -8.25
N ARG A 24 4.67 7.31 -9.27
CA ARG A 24 4.72 8.24 -10.40
C ARG A 24 3.37 8.94 -10.51
N ILE A 25 3.42 10.16 -11.02
CA ILE A 25 2.23 10.92 -11.41
C ILE A 25 1.72 10.32 -12.72
N GLU A 26 0.47 9.88 -12.77
CA GLU A 26 -0.15 9.31 -13.97
C GLU A 26 -1.11 10.30 -14.64
N ASP A 27 -1.78 11.13 -13.85
CA ASP A 27 -2.74 12.15 -14.28
C ASP A 27 -2.35 13.56 -13.80
N ASP A 28 -2.87 14.62 -14.43
CA ASP A 28 -2.51 16.01 -14.10
C ASP A 28 -3.07 16.48 -12.74
N HIS A 29 -4.01 15.73 -12.19
CA HIS A 29 -4.61 15.97 -10.88
C HIS A 29 -3.93 15.21 -9.73
N ASP A 30 -2.91 14.40 -10.01
CA ASP A 30 -2.23 13.61 -8.98
C ASP A 30 -1.20 14.43 -8.16
N VAL A 31 -0.98 14.01 -6.91
CA VAL A 31 0.09 14.53 -6.05
C VAL A 31 0.83 13.39 -5.35
N LEU A 32 2.16 13.48 -5.30
CA LEU A 32 2.99 12.54 -4.55
C LEU A 32 3.19 13.03 -3.11
N VAL A 33 2.76 12.22 -2.14
CA VAL A 33 2.87 12.53 -0.71
C VAL A 33 3.89 11.62 -0.05
N GLN A 34 4.86 12.20 0.67
CA GLN A 34 5.75 11.44 1.55
C GLN A 34 5.07 11.20 2.90
N ALA A 35 4.59 9.98 3.12
CA ALA A 35 4.07 9.60 4.42
C ALA A 35 5.18 9.60 5.49
N LYS A 36 4.92 10.29 6.61
CA LYS A 36 5.78 10.30 7.80
C LYS A 36 5.31 9.34 8.88
N ALA A 37 4.00 9.11 8.94
CA ALA A 37 3.35 8.18 9.84
C ALA A 37 2.04 7.70 9.20
N CYS A 38 1.64 6.47 9.51
CA CYS A 38 0.35 5.90 9.15
C CYS A 38 -0.18 5.15 10.37
N GLY A 39 -1.47 5.30 10.64
CA GLY A 39 -2.17 4.52 11.66
C GLY A 39 -2.85 3.30 11.04
N ILE A 40 -3.13 2.29 11.87
CA ILE A 40 -3.99 1.16 11.49
C ILE A 40 -5.38 1.45 12.06
N CYS A 41 -6.39 1.41 11.19
CA CYS A 41 -7.79 1.63 11.53
C CYS A 41 -8.56 0.31 11.58
N GLY A 42 -9.71 0.29 12.23
CA GLY A 42 -10.60 -0.87 12.19
C GLY A 42 -11.04 -1.25 10.78
N SER A 43 -11.12 -0.32 9.81
CA SER A 43 -11.38 -0.63 8.40
C SER A 43 -10.36 -1.59 7.79
N ASP A 44 -9.11 -1.46 8.20
CA ASP A 44 -7.99 -2.25 7.70
C ASP A 44 -8.10 -3.70 8.17
N LEU A 45 -8.63 -3.89 9.37
CA LEU A 45 -8.93 -5.22 9.92
C LEU A 45 -10.02 -5.94 9.13
N ARG A 46 -10.98 -5.22 8.53
CA ARG A 46 -11.99 -5.85 7.65
C ARG A 46 -11.31 -6.40 6.40
N LEU A 47 -10.33 -5.69 5.82
CA LEU A 47 -9.54 -6.19 4.69
C LEU A 47 -8.67 -7.39 5.09
N TYR A 48 -8.11 -7.37 6.30
CA TYR A 48 -7.29 -8.47 6.80
C TYR A 48 -8.10 -9.76 7.03
N HIS A 49 -9.37 -9.64 7.45
CA HIS A 49 -10.20 -10.77 7.87
C HIS A 49 -11.25 -11.26 6.85
N ASP A 50 -11.85 -10.35 6.05
CA ASP A 50 -13.00 -10.65 5.18
C ASP A 50 -12.62 -10.78 3.70
N ASP A 51 -13.45 -11.53 2.95
CA ASP A 51 -13.34 -11.74 1.49
C ASP A 51 -13.85 -10.55 0.65
N PHE A 52 -13.94 -9.33 1.23
CA PHE A 52 -14.36 -8.12 0.49
C PHE A 52 -13.41 -7.78 -0.67
N ALA A 53 -12.17 -8.25 -0.54
CA ALA A 53 -11.23 -8.42 -1.63
C ALA A 53 -11.66 -9.61 -2.51
N GLY A 54 -12.63 -9.41 -3.39
CA GLY A 54 -12.75 -10.29 -4.57
C GLY A 54 -11.40 -10.38 -5.30
N ASP A 55 -11.25 -11.32 -6.23
CA ASP A 55 -10.00 -11.64 -6.96
C ASP A 55 -9.24 -10.43 -7.58
N ALA A 56 -9.85 -9.24 -7.61
CA ALA A 56 -9.26 -7.96 -8.02
C ALA A 56 -8.23 -7.34 -7.03
N ALA A 57 -8.15 -7.79 -5.77
CA ALA A 57 -7.26 -7.19 -4.76
C ALA A 57 -5.92 -7.93 -4.57
N LYS A 58 -5.70 -9.07 -5.26
CA LYS A 58 -4.41 -9.77 -5.23
C LYS A 58 -3.37 -8.97 -6.00
N GLY A 59 -2.38 -8.43 -5.29
CA GLY A 59 -1.23 -7.73 -5.90
C GLY A 59 -1.47 -6.27 -6.24
N SER A 60 -2.54 -5.66 -5.72
CA SER A 60 -2.76 -4.23 -5.86
C SER A 60 -2.36 -3.50 -4.57
N ASN A 61 -1.67 -2.38 -4.75
CA ASN A 61 -1.18 -1.46 -3.71
C ASN A 61 -2.33 -0.68 -3.06
N TRP A 62 -3.38 -1.36 -2.59
CA TRP A 62 -4.49 -0.71 -1.92
C TRP A 62 -4.09 -0.32 -0.50
N ALA A 63 -3.97 0.99 -0.28
CA ALA A 63 -4.26 1.79 0.92
C ALA A 63 -3.81 1.33 2.32
N LEU A 64 -3.21 0.15 2.50
CA LEU A 64 -2.60 -0.31 3.75
C LEU A 64 -1.16 0.17 3.87
N ALA A 65 -0.57 0.61 2.77
CA ALA A 65 0.77 1.14 2.74
C ALA A 65 0.85 2.40 1.90
N PHE A 66 0.95 3.51 2.62
CA PHE A 66 1.69 4.62 2.06
C PHE A 66 3.13 4.16 1.94
N PRO A 67 3.70 4.14 0.74
CA PRO A 67 5.11 3.87 0.61
C PRO A 67 5.87 4.89 1.45
N SER A 68 6.61 4.40 2.44
CA SER A 68 7.62 5.22 3.09
C SER A 68 8.66 5.50 2.03
N ALA A 69 8.62 6.70 1.45
CA ALA A 69 9.68 7.17 0.57
C ALA A 69 10.92 7.34 1.44
N THR A 70 11.72 6.28 1.54
CA THR A 70 13.07 6.33 2.10
C THR A 70 13.96 7.09 1.12
N ARG A 71 13.91 8.42 1.16
CA ARG A 71 15.07 9.19 0.70
C ARG A 71 16.16 9.02 1.75
N ARG A 72 17.21 8.29 1.38
CA ARG A 72 18.57 8.67 1.81
C ARG A 72 18.99 9.90 1.03
#